data_AF-A0A7C1YFP5-F1
#
_entry.id   AF-A0A7C1YFP5-F1
#
_cell.length_a   1.000
_cell.length_b   1.000
_cell.length_c   1.000
_cell.angle_alpha   90.00
_cell.angle_beta   90.00
_cell.angle_gamma   90.00
#
_symmetry.space_group_name_H-M   'P 1'
#
loop_
_entity.id
_entity.type
_entity.pdbx_description
1 polymer ?
#
loop_
_entity_poly.entity_id
_entity_poly.type
_entity_poly.pdbx_seq_one_letter_code
_entity_poly.pdbx_strand_id
1 'polypeptide(L)' 'VAVLAVLPLQDVLELGSEHRMNTPGVTGENWRWRFDWRMFPDDLAARLRHLAGLYGRL' A
#
# COMPACT_ATOMS: atom_id res chain seq x y z
N VAL A 1 -7.56 -12.86 -16.86
CA VAL A 1 -7.47 -11.82 -15.80
C VAL A 1 -7.17 -12.51 -14.47
N ALA A 2 -6.38 -11.89 -13.59
CA ALA A 2 -6.10 -12.43 -12.26
C ALA A 2 -7.31 -12.31 -11.31
N VAL A 3 -7.56 -13.37 -10.54
CA VAL A 3 -8.67 -13.44 -9.57
C VAL A 3 -8.46 -12.46 -8.41
N LEU A 4 -7.24 -12.38 -7.89
CA LEU A 4 -6.88 -11.52 -6.77
C LEU A 4 -6.02 -10.34 -7.23
N ALA A 5 -6.24 -9.19 -6.60
CA ALA A 5 -5.37 -8.03 -6.65
C ALA A 5 -4.98 -7.68 -5.21
N VAL A 6 -3.68 -7.66 -4.92
CA VAL A 6 -3.12 -7.36 -3.60
C VAL A 6 -2.16 -6.20 -3.78
N LEU A 7 -2.31 -5.15 -2.97
CA LEU A 7 -1.47 -3.96 -3.02
C LEU A 7 -0.66 -3.83 -1.72
N PRO A 8 0.61 -3.41 -1.79
CA PRO A 8 1.34 -2.90 -0.64
C PRO A 8 0.63 -1.70 -0.02
N LEU A 9 0.66 -1.59 1.30
CA LEU A 9 0.09 -0.43 1.99
C LEU A 9 0.82 0.88 1.63
N GLN A 10 2.12 0.81 1.28
CA GLN A 10 2.88 1.96 0.80
C GLN A 10 2.29 2.57 -0.48
N ASP A 11 1.84 1.74 -1.43
CA ASP A 11 1.25 2.21 -2.68
C ASP A 11 -0.14 2.81 -2.43
N VAL A 12 -0.91 2.19 -1.53
CA VAL A 12 -2.21 2.70 -1.08
C VAL A 12 -2.09 4.09 -0.42
N LEU A 13 -0.99 4.32 0.29
CA LEU A 13 -0.67 5.59 0.95
C LEU A 13 0.15 6.54 0.07
N GLU A 14 0.40 6.20 -1.19
CA GLU A 14 1.12 7.02 -2.18
C GLU A 14 2.54 7.43 -1.72
N LEU A 15 3.23 6.54 -1.02
CA LEU A 15 4.52 6.82 -0.38
C LEU A 15 5.72 6.61 -1.33
N GLY A 16 6.80 7.38 -1.09
CA GLY A 16 8.03 7.31 -1.86
C GLY A 16 8.96 6.13 -1.49
N SER A 17 10.14 6.10 -2.11
CA SER A 17 11.12 5.01 -1.94
C SER A 17 11.72 4.92 -0.54
N GLU A 18 11.66 5.99 0.24
CA GLU A 18 12.01 6.04 1.66
C GLU A 18 11.16 5.09 2.53
N HIS A 19 10.02 4.63 2.00
CA HIS A 19 9.12 3.68 2.65
C HIS A 19 9.27 2.23 2.18
N ARG A 20 10.31 1.93 1.38
CA ARG A 20 10.59 0.59 0.87
C ARG A 20 10.80 -0.40 2.02
N MET A 21 10.10 -1.54 1.96
CA MET A 21 10.23 -2.58 2.99
C MET A 21 11.59 -3.28 2.97
N ASN A 22 12.13 -3.58 1.78
CA ASN A 22 13.38 -4.32 1.63
C ASN A 22 14.11 -3.96 0.33
N THR A 23 15.43 -3.81 0.42
CA THR A 23 16.37 -3.77 -0.71
C THR A 23 17.28 -5.00 -0.62
N PRO A 24 17.07 -6.03 -1.45
CA PRO A 24 17.91 -7.24 -1.47
C PRO A 24 19.38 -6.91 -1.66
N GLY A 25 20.26 -7.58 -0.92
CA GLY A 25 21.71 -7.35 -0.94
C GLY A 25 22.20 -6.20 -0.07
N VAL A 26 21.29 -5.44 0.57
CA VAL A 26 21.64 -4.39 1.55
C VAL A 26 21.47 -4.93 2.96
N THR A 27 22.42 -4.63 3.85
CA THR A 27 22.35 -4.98 5.27
C THR A 27 21.95 -3.76 6.12
N GLY A 28 21.42 -4.01 7.32
CA GLY A 28 21.13 -2.96 8.30
C GLY A 28 19.73 -2.36 8.23
N GLU A 29 19.34 -1.76 7.11
CA GLU A 29 18.19 -0.83 7.05
C GLU A 29 16.86 -1.42 6.54
N ASN A 30 16.80 -2.73 6.26
CA ASN A 30 15.59 -3.39 5.75
C ASN A 30 14.60 -3.78 6.87
N TRP A 31 13.34 -4.01 6.49
CA TRP A 31 12.27 -4.55 7.33
C TRP A 31 11.83 -3.65 8.48
N ARG A 32 12.16 -2.36 8.41
CA ARG A 32 11.87 -1.38 9.46
C ARG A 32 10.62 -0.54 9.20
N TRP A 33 10.06 -0.62 8.00
CA TRP A 33 8.91 0.20 7.63
C TRP A 33 7.71 -0.10 8.54
N ARG A 34 7.10 0.96 9.06
CA ARG A 34 5.88 0.94 9.86
C ARG A 34 5.01 2.11 9.41
N PHE A 35 3.70 1.89 9.39
CA PHE A 35 2.76 2.97 9.17
C PHE A 35 2.43 3.69 10.48
N ASP A 36 1.87 4.88 10.35
CA ASP A 36 1.20 5.62 11.41
C ASP A 36 -0.23 5.96 10.95
N TRP A 37 -1.20 5.94 11.86
CA TRP A 37 -2.61 6.21 11.52
C TRP A 37 -2.83 7.62 10.94
N ARG A 38 -1.97 8.58 11.28
CA ARG A 38 -2.02 9.93 10.70
C ARG A 38 -1.69 9.97 9.20
N MET A 39 -1.14 8.89 8.65
CA MET A 39 -0.85 8.77 7.21
C MET A 39 -2.11 8.48 6.39
N PHE A 40 -3.23 8.10 7.02
CA PHE A 40 -4.44 7.66 6.32
C PHE A 40 -5.33 8.86 6.00
N PRO A 41 -5.58 9.17 4.72
CA PRO A 41 -6.62 10.11 4.34
C PRO A 41 -8.00 9.59 4.77
N ASP A 42 -8.87 10.50 5.22
CA ASP A 42 -10.21 10.15 5.68
C ASP A 42 -11.07 9.46 4.59
N ASP A 43 -10.79 9.75 3.31
CA ASP A 43 -11.52 9.22 2.16
C ASP A 43 -10.93 7.90 1.60
N LEU A 44 -9.80 7.43 2.11
CA LEU A 44 -9.02 6.34 1.51
C LEU A 44 -9.84 5.04 1.37
N ALA A 45 -10.54 4.64 2.42
CA ALA A 45 -11.34 3.43 2.41
C ALA A 45 -12.50 3.52 1.40
N ALA A 46 -13.15 4.68 1.31
CA ALA A 46 -14.22 4.91 0.35
C ALA A 46 -13.70 4.85 -1.10
N ARG A 47 -12.53 5.44 -1.36
CA ARG A 47 -11.86 5.43 -2.67
C ARG A 47 -11.48 4.01 -3.10
N LEU A 48 -10.86 3.22 -2.21
CA LEU A 48 -10.52 1.83 -2.49
C LEU A 48 -11.75 0.97 -2.76
N ARG A 49 -12.81 1.15 -1.96
CA ARG A 49 -14.09 0.44 -2.16
C ARG A 49 -14.72 0.79 -3.50
N HIS A 50 -14.69 2.06 -3.89
CA HIS A 50 -15.20 2.50 -5.19
C HIS A 50 -14.44 1.83 -6.34
N LEU A 51 -13.10 1.80 -6.28
CA LEU A 51 -12.27 1.15 -7.30
C LEU A 51 -12.53 -0.37 -7.35
N ALA A 52 -12.64 -1.03 -6.19
CA ALA A 52 -12.99 -2.44 -6.13
C ALA A 52 -14.35 -2.71 -6.81
N GLY A 53 -15.36 -1.87 -6.56
CA GLY A 53 -16.65 -1.95 -7.26
C GLY A 53 -16.55 -1.72 -8.76
N LEU A 54 -15.87 -0.67 -9.18
CA LEU A 54 -15.70 -0.29 -10.60
C LEU A 54 -15.07 -1.42 -11.43
N TYR A 55 -14.15 -2.18 -10.83
CA TYR A 55 -13.44 -3.27 -11.50
C TYR A 55 -13.97 -4.67 -11.15
N GLY A 56 -15.14 -4.79 -10.52
CA GLY A 56 -15.80 -6.08 -10.26
C GLY A 56 -15.06 -6.94 -9.23
N ARG A 57 -14.53 -6.33 -8.17
CA ARG A 57 -13.75 -6.96 -7.09
C ARG A 57 -14.34 -6.71 -5.69
N LEU A 58 -15.63 -6.35 -5.62
CA LEU A 58 -16.36 -6.11 -4.37
C LEU A 58 -17.27 -7.30 -4.02
#